data_AF-A0A942NJI6-F1
#
_entry.id   AF-A0A942NJI6-F1
#
_cell.length_a   1.000
_cell.length_b   1.000
_cell.length_c   1.000
_cell.angle_alpha   90.00
_cell.angle_beta   90.00
_cell.angle_gamma   90.00
#
_symmetry.space_group_name_H-M   'P 1'
#
loop_
_entity.id
_entity.type
_entity.pdbx_description
1 polymer ?
#
loop_
_entity_poly.entity_id
_entity_poly.type
_entity_poly.pdbx_seq_one_letter_code
_entity_poly.pdbx_strand_id
1 'polypeptide(L)'
;MEQTVRKSSRISCLFMMMLMSFSLGQAQEFRHDSLAFGPNEQLTYTVTFNWGIIWLDVGQVDFQVKPSTTAGKQSFHFLSTGHSFKAYDWFFKVRDTFETVSIADLKPLKYRRHTQEGNFFMNNSSVFDYNKMTVSSNLEDSQTPINMKINRFAPGTLDVLTTTYALRSMPFHKLSQGDTLSPIVFLDGRTIRLPIVYKGKESITGTDQKPHQCHKFEAILEKSNTFRSGEAISVWVADEPHHMPLLIEAKIMVGNIKVQLVKHNYLTE
;
A
#
# COMPACT_ATOMS: atom_id res chain seq x y z
N MET A 1 7.42 72.97 2.58
CA MET A 1 8.21 71.90 1.94
C MET A 1 8.38 70.81 2.98
N GLU A 2 7.98 69.60 2.61
CA GLU A 2 7.64 68.47 3.49
C GLU A 2 8.82 67.85 4.24
N GLN A 3 8.44 67.03 5.22
CA GLN A 3 9.21 66.04 5.99
C GLN A 3 10.02 66.63 7.14
N THR A 4 9.78 66.26 8.40
CA THR A 4 10.05 64.89 8.87
C THR A 4 9.27 64.62 10.17
N VAL A 5 8.34 63.66 10.13
CA VAL A 5 7.80 63.02 11.34
C VAL A 5 8.70 61.83 11.65
N ARG A 6 9.36 61.83 12.81
CA ARG A 6 9.96 60.62 13.38
C ARG A 6 9.59 60.54 14.86
N LYS A 7 8.42 59.95 15.13
CA LYS A 7 8.06 59.46 16.46
C LYS A 7 8.41 57.98 16.56
N SER A 8 8.99 57.65 17.70
CA SER A 8 9.45 56.35 18.16
C SER A 8 8.41 55.24 18.06
N SER A 9 8.86 54.02 17.80
CA SER A 9 8.41 52.88 18.60
C SER A 9 9.55 51.86 18.74
N ARG A 10 10.06 51.75 19.97
CA ARG A 10 10.81 50.60 20.45
C ARG A 10 9.79 49.49 20.68
N ILE A 11 9.86 48.38 19.97
CA ILE A 11 9.36 47.05 20.40
C ILE A 11 10.11 46.00 19.57
N SER A 12 10.92 45.21 20.27
CA SER A 12 11.33 43.84 19.95
C SER A 12 11.62 43.45 18.49
N CYS A 13 12.84 43.73 18.02
CA CYS A 13 13.47 42.92 16.96
C CYS A 13 14.04 41.58 17.47
N LEU A 14 13.64 41.11 18.67
CA LEU A 14 14.25 39.95 19.33
C LEU A 14 13.29 38.78 19.63
N PHE A 15 12.06 38.77 19.07
CA PHE A 15 11.09 37.70 19.35
C PHE A 15 10.33 37.14 18.13
N MET A 16 10.87 37.32 16.92
CA MET A 16 10.24 36.82 15.69
C MET A 16 11.27 36.22 14.70
N MET A 17 12.28 35.52 15.24
CA MET A 17 13.15 34.59 14.49
C MET A 17 13.06 33.15 15.06
N MET A 18 12.02 32.87 15.84
CA MET A 18 11.62 31.53 16.24
C MET A 18 10.25 31.32 15.59
N LEU A 19 10.08 30.22 14.83
CA LEU A 19 8.95 29.89 13.95
C LEU A 19 9.11 30.32 12.48
N MET A 20 10.05 29.69 11.79
CA MET A 20 9.75 29.00 10.52
C MET A 20 11.00 28.21 10.14
N SER A 21 11.34 27.20 10.96
CA SER A 21 11.82 25.96 10.37
C SER A 21 10.64 25.44 9.55
N PHE A 22 10.51 25.94 8.32
CA PHE A 22 9.84 25.22 7.27
C PHE A 22 10.63 23.91 7.22
N SER A 23 10.16 22.90 7.95
CA SER A 23 10.41 21.52 7.59
C SER A 23 9.85 21.42 6.18
N LEU A 24 10.72 21.67 5.19
CA LEU A 24 10.57 21.04 3.88
C LEU A 24 10.10 19.64 4.20
N GLY A 25 8.88 19.30 3.79
CA GLY A 25 8.29 18.00 4.03
C GLY A 25 9.30 16.96 3.57
N GLN A 26 10.10 16.47 4.50
CA GLN A 26 11.06 15.42 4.26
C GLN A 26 10.18 14.26 3.80
N ALA A 27 10.50 13.68 2.65
CA ALA A 27 9.87 12.44 2.26
C ALA A 27 9.97 11.51 3.47
N GLN A 28 8.83 11.07 4.00
CA GLN A 28 8.81 10.20 5.15
C GLN A 28 9.50 8.90 4.74
N GLU A 29 10.74 8.72 5.18
CA GLU A 29 11.41 7.44 5.02
C GLU A 29 10.66 6.42 5.89
N PHE A 30 10.16 5.37 5.26
CA PHE A 30 9.56 4.23 5.94
C PHE A 30 10.65 3.44 6.66
N ARG A 31 11.09 3.95 7.82
CA ARG A 31 12.01 3.27 8.69
C ARG A 31 11.25 2.25 9.52
N HIS A 32 11.61 0.98 9.35
CA HIS A 32 11.11 -0.14 10.11
C HIS A 32 12.15 -0.53 11.17
N ASP A 33 11.70 -0.81 12.39
CA ASP A 33 12.57 -1.28 13.47
C ASP A 33 12.95 -2.76 13.23
N SER A 34 12.02 -3.55 12.65
CA SER A 34 12.18 -4.93 12.20
C SER A 34 11.19 -5.24 11.06
N LEU A 35 11.46 -6.29 10.28
CA LEU A 35 10.50 -6.77 9.28
C LEU A 35 9.38 -7.55 9.98
N ALA A 36 8.12 -7.24 9.64
CA ALA A 36 6.94 -7.92 10.18
C ALA A 36 6.60 -9.23 9.42
N PHE A 37 7.51 -9.70 8.57
CA PHE A 37 7.35 -10.88 7.74
C PHE A 37 8.67 -11.66 7.69
N GLY A 38 8.58 -12.94 7.35
CA GLY A 38 9.73 -13.84 7.22
C GLY A 38 9.84 -14.49 5.84
N PRO A 39 10.98 -15.14 5.54
CA PRO A 39 11.10 -15.97 4.35
C PRO A 39 10.09 -17.12 4.42
N ASN A 40 9.51 -17.46 3.27
CA ASN A 40 8.46 -18.48 3.10
C ASN A 40 7.12 -18.16 3.78
N GLU A 41 6.90 -16.92 4.23
CA GLU A 41 5.57 -16.48 4.69
C GLU A 41 4.54 -16.72 3.58
N GLN A 42 3.38 -17.26 3.97
CA GLN A 42 2.21 -17.41 3.10
C GLN A 42 0.97 -16.94 3.82
N LEU A 43 0.21 -16.05 3.20
CA LEU A 43 -1.07 -15.55 3.71
C LEU A 43 -2.15 -15.77 2.66
N THR A 44 -3.23 -16.46 3.01
CA THR A 44 -4.38 -16.70 2.14
C THR A 44 -5.60 -16.00 2.72
N TYR A 45 -6.28 -15.27 1.85
CA TYR A 45 -7.46 -14.49 2.16
C TYR A 45 -8.65 -14.92 1.31
N THR A 46 -9.83 -14.99 1.91
CA THR A 46 -11.09 -15.14 1.17
C THR A 46 -11.68 -13.77 0.87
N VAL A 47 -12.13 -13.57 -0.37
CA VAL A 47 -12.85 -12.38 -0.81
C VAL A 47 -14.35 -12.68 -0.79
N THR A 48 -15.09 -11.96 0.04
CA THR A 48 -16.54 -12.07 0.19
C THR A 48 -17.20 -10.82 -0.38
N PHE A 49 -18.14 -10.99 -1.31
CA PHE A 49 -18.91 -9.92 -1.93
C PHE A 49 -20.31 -9.84 -1.33
N ASN A 50 -20.79 -8.62 -1.07
CA ASN A 50 -22.16 -8.40 -0.64
C ASN A 50 -23.10 -8.24 -1.84
N TRP A 51 -23.95 -9.24 -2.08
CA TRP A 51 -25.05 -9.18 -3.04
C TRP A 51 -26.34 -8.72 -2.36
N GLY A 52 -26.33 -7.50 -1.83
CA GLY A 52 -27.48 -6.87 -1.16
C GLY A 52 -27.76 -7.46 0.22
N ILE A 53 -28.46 -8.60 0.27
CA ILE A 53 -28.90 -9.26 1.52
C ILE A 53 -27.93 -10.38 1.93
N ILE A 54 -27.21 -10.97 0.98
CA ILE A 54 -26.35 -12.13 1.20
C ILE A 54 -24.88 -11.80 0.98
N TRP A 55 -24.02 -12.36 1.83
CA TRP A 55 -22.57 -12.36 1.67
C TRP A 55 -22.15 -13.68 1.01
N LEU A 56 -21.38 -13.58 -0.08
CA LEU A 56 -20.93 -14.74 -0.85
C LEU A 56 -19.41 -14.70 -0.98
N ASP A 57 -18.76 -15.82 -0.67
CA ASP A 57 -17.33 -15.97 -0.93
C ASP A 57 -17.12 -16.14 -2.43
N VAL A 58 -16.49 -15.15 -3.06
CA VAL A 58 -16.38 -15.06 -4.52
C VAL A 58 -14.98 -15.32 -5.05
N GLY A 59 -13.97 -15.35 -4.19
CA GLY A 59 -12.59 -15.54 -4.61
C GLY A 59 -11.60 -15.64 -3.47
N GLN A 60 -10.33 -15.69 -3.83
CA GLN A 60 -9.20 -15.84 -2.94
C GLN A 60 -8.03 -14.97 -3.39
N VAL A 61 -7.27 -14.47 -2.41
CA VAL A 61 -6.00 -13.78 -2.63
C VAL A 61 -4.92 -14.46 -1.80
N ASP A 62 -3.79 -14.79 -2.43
CA ASP A 62 -2.64 -15.41 -1.78
C ASP A 62 -1.44 -14.49 -1.86
N PHE A 63 -0.79 -14.23 -0.74
CA PHE A 63 0.51 -13.56 -0.65
C PHE A 63 1.58 -14.57 -0.27
N GLN A 64 2.76 -14.44 -0.88
CA GLN A 64 3.93 -15.26 -0.58
C GLN A 64 5.19 -14.41 -0.53
N VAL A 65 6.06 -14.70 0.44
CA VAL A 65 7.43 -14.17 0.51
C VAL A 65 8.41 -15.29 0.20
N LYS A 66 9.15 -15.19 -0.91
CA LYS A 66 10.20 -16.16 -1.23
C LYS A 66 11.58 -15.55 -0.97
N PRO A 67 12.51 -16.28 -0.32
CA PRO A 67 13.90 -15.84 -0.23
C PRO A 67 14.50 -15.76 -1.65
N SER A 68 15.30 -14.74 -1.89
CA SER A 68 15.97 -14.51 -3.17
C SER A 68 17.39 -13.97 -2.94
N THR A 69 18.16 -13.87 -4.01
CA THR A 69 19.49 -13.24 -3.98
C THR A 69 19.68 -12.40 -5.22
N THR A 70 20.09 -11.15 -5.04
CA THR A 70 20.38 -10.22 -6.14
C THR A 70 21.77 -9.64 -5.96
N ALA A 71 22.63 -9.81 -6.97
CA ALA A 71 24.03 -9.37 -6.93
C ALA A 71 24.78 -9.82 -5.66
N GLY A 72 24.55 -11.07 -5.23
CA GLY A 72 25.18 -11.66 -4.04
C GLY A 72 24.65 -11.15 -2.69
N LYS A 73 23.61 -10.30 -2.68
CA LYS A 73 22.96 -9.80 -1.46
C LYS A 73 21.58 -10.42 -1.28
N GLN A 74 21.17 -10.59 -0.03
CA GLN A 74 19.83 -11.07 0.32
C GLN A 74 18.76 -10.15 -0.29
N SER A 75 17.78 -10.76 -0.93
CA SER A 75 16.61 -10.10 -1.50
C SER A 75 15.35 -10.92 -1.22
N PHE A 76 14.20 -10.29 -1.43
CA PHE A 76 12.89 -10.94 -1.34
C PHE A 76 12.24 -10.98 -2.70
N HIS A 77 11.53 -12.07 -2.98
CA HIS A 77 10.57 -12.15 -4.06
C HIS A 77 9.17 -12.24 -3.47
N PHE A 78 8.45 -11.13 -3.53
CA PHE A 78 7.04 -11.04 -3.15
C PHE A 78 6.16 -11.45 -4.31
N LEU A 79 5.20 -12.32 -4.04
CA LEU A 79 4.20 -12.76 -5.01
C LEU A 79 2.81 -12.58 -4.39
N SER A 80 1.88 -12.02 -5.15
CA SER A 80 0.47 -11.96 -4.81
C SER A 80 -0.37 -12.47 -5.97
N THR A 81 -1.27 -13.42 -5.72
CA THR A 81 -2.20 -13.93 -6.74
C THR A 81 -3.64 -13.78 -6.27
N GLY A 82 -4.48 -13.14 -7.08
CA GLY A 82 -5.92 -12.97 -6.82
C GLY A 82 -6.74 -13.73 -7.85
N HIS A 83 -7.74 -14.48 -7.42
CA HIS A 83 -8.63 -15.16 -8.35
C HIS A 83 -10.06 -15.29 -7.84
N SER A 84 -11.04 -15.12 -8.74
CA SER A 84 -12.42 -15.50 -8.47
C SER A 84 -12.56 -17.03 -8.46
N PHE A 85 -13.48 -17.57 -7.67
CA PHE A 85 -13.83 -18.99 -7.75
C PHE A 85 -14.55 -19.28 -9.06
N LYS A 86 -14.30 -20.46 -9.64
CA LYS A 86 -14.87 -20.88 -10.93
C LYS A 86 -16.39 -20.75 -11.01
N ALA A 87 -17.08 -20.95 -9.88
CA ALA A 87 -18.54 -20.81 -9.79
C ALA A 87 -19.05 -19.39 -10.05
N TYR A 88 -18.20 -18.36 -9.95
CA TYR A 88 -18.54 -16.94 -10.15
C TYR A 88 -17.88 -16.32 -11.38
N ASP A 89 -17.05 -17.08 -12.11
CA ASP A 89 -16.38 -16.60 -13.33
C ASP A 89 -17.37 -16.14 -14.42
N TRP A 90 -18.60 -16.66 -14.43
CA TRP A 90 -19.65 -16.28 -15.37
C TRP A 90 -20.18 -14.85 -15.17
N PHE A 91 -20.04 -14.30 -13.97
CA PHE A 91 -20.47 -12.94 -13.64
C PHE A 91 -19.30 -11.95 -13.71
N PHE A 92 -18.18 -12.27 -13.06
CA PHE A 92 -16.96 -11.46 -13.14
C PHE A 92 -15.72 -12.29 -12.80
N LYS A 93 -14.93 -12.64 -13.83
CA LYS A 93 -13.70 -13.43 -13.69
C LYS A 93 -12.52 -12.55 -13.30
N VAL A 94 -11.78 -12.91 -12.25
CA VAL A 94 -10.54 -12.25 -11.84
C VAL A 94 -9.38 -13.25 -11.89
N ARG A 95 -8.26 -12.91 -12.53
CA ARG A 95 -7.00 -13.68 -12.51
C ARG A 95 -5.83 -12.70 -12.51
N ASP A 96 -5.38 -12.38 -11.31
CA ASP A 96 -4.38 -11.35 -11.07
C ASP A 96 -3.11 -11.95 -10.48
N THR A 97 -1.96 -11.45 -10.91
CA THR A 97 -0.65 -11.86 -10.43
C THR A 97 0.27 -10.64 -10.36
N PHE A 98 0.75 -10.34 -9.17
CA PHE A 98 1.64 -9.23 -8.88
C PHE A 98 2.93 -9.84 -8.31
N GLU A 99 4.08 -9.36 -8.78
CA GLU A 99 5.38 -9.87 -8.38
C GLU A 99 6.35 -8.71 -8.16
N THR A 100 7.11 -8.75 -7.07
CA THR A 100 8.19 -7.80 -6.82
C THR A 100 9.43 -8.51 -6.35
N VAL A 101 10.56 -8.24 -6.99
CA VAL A 101 11.88 -8.48 -6.40
C VAL A 101 12.35 -7.20 -5.72
N SER A 102 12.62 -7.25 -4.42
CA SER A 102 13.17 -6.13 -3.63
C SER A 102 14.46 -6.53 -2.93
N ILE A 103 15.30 -5.57 -2.58
CA ILE A 103 16.37 -5.84 -1.61
C ILE A 103 15.80 -5.85 -0.18
N ALA A 104 16.66 -6.16 0.80
CA ALA A 104 16.26 -6.36 2.20
C ALA A 104 15.58 -5.13 2.86
N ASP A 105 15.89 -3.91 2.42
CA ASP A 105 15.27 -2.67 2.92
C ASP A 105 13.95 -2.31 2.19
N LEU A 106 13.35 -3.29 1.49
CA LEU A 106 12.11 -3.17 0.72
C LEU A 106 12.17 -2.24 -0.49
N LYS A 107 13.36 -1.77 -0.91
CA LYS A 107 13.50 -1.05 -2.19
C LYS A 107 13.18 -1.98 -3.38
N PRO A 108 12.13 -1.71 -4.17
CA PRO A 108 11.79 -2.55 -5.32
C PRO A 108 12.87 -2.44 -6.41
N LEU A 109 13.33 -3.58 -6.92
CA LEU A 109 14.22 -3.65 -8.08
C LEU A 109 13.43 -3.89 -9.36
N LYS A 110 12.45 -4.78 -9.28
CA LYS A 110 11.64 -5.19 -10.42
C LYS A 110 10.22 -5.53 -9.97
N TYR A 111 9.26 -4.86 -10.57
CA TYR A 111 7.82 -5.08 -10.37
C TYR A 111 7.20 -5.65 -11.64
N ARG A 112 6.27 -6.58 -11.50
CA ARG A 112 5.44 -7.10 -12.58
C ARG A 112 4.01 -7.25 -12.11
N ARG A 113 3.08 -6.98 -13.00
CA ARG A 113 1.65 -7.19 -12.82
C ARG A 113 1.06 -7.76 -14.10
N HIS A 114 0.29 -8.81 -13.95
CA HIS A 114 -0.63 -9.35 -14.94
C HIS A 114 -2.02 -9.36 -14.31
N THR A 115 -2.96 -8.64 -14.91
CA THR A 115 -4.35 -8.55 -14.45
C THR A 115 -5.26 -9.03 -15.55
N GLN A 116 -6.28 -9.81 -15.19
CA GLN A 116 -7.38 -10.18 -16.06
C GLN A 116 -8.67 -10.11 -15.24
N GLU A 117 -9.46 -9.06 -15.48
CA GLU A 117 -10.69 -8.74 -14.76
C GLU A 117 -11.84 -8.58 -15.76
N GLY A 118 -12.68 -9.62 -15.88
CA GLY A 118 -13.69 -9.72 -16.93
C GLY A 118 -13.04 -9.64 -18.31
N ASN A 119 -13.42 -8.63 -19.09
CA ASN A 119 -12.87 -8.34 -20.42
C ASN A 119 -11.65 -7.40 -20.38
N PHE A 120 -11.31 -6.87 -19.21
CA PHE A 120 -10.15 -6.01 -19.03
C PHE A 120 -8.91 -6.86 -18.75
N PHE A 121 -7.79 -6.53 -19.39
CA PHE A 121 -6.48 -7.05 -19.05
C PHE A 121 -5.49 -5.90 -18.90
N MET A 122 -4.43 -6.14 -18.12
CA MET A 122 -3.29 -5.23 -18.03
C MET A 122 -2.00 -5.99 -17.78
N ASN A 123 -0.97 -5.64 -18.54
CA ASN A 123 0.42 -6.05 -18.32
C ASN A 123 1.24 -4.82 -17.94
N ASN A 124 1.91 -4.87 -16.80
CA ASN A 124 2.85 -3.84 -16.38
C ASN A 124 4.14 -4.52 -15.92
N SER A 125 5.27 -4.06 -16.42
CA SER A 125 6.57 -4.40 -15.85
C SER A 125 7.36 -3.12 -15.62
N SER A 126 8.02 -3.01 -14.47
CA SER A 126 8.80 -1.84 -14.08
C SER A 126 10.15 -2.27 -13.49
N VAL A 127 11.22 -1.58 -13.87
CA VAL A 127 12.60 -1.81 -13.40
C VAL A 127 13.16 -0.53 -12.83
N PHE A 128 13.59 -0.56 -11.57
CA PHE A 128 14.10 0.59 -10.84
C PHE A 128 15.62 0.66 -10.91
N ASP A 129 16.15 1.77 -11.40
CA ASP A 129 17.57 2.12 -11.39
C ASP A 129 17.81 3.22 -10.35
N TYR A 130 18.32 2.82 -9.19
CA TYR A 130 18.63 3.73 -8.08
C TYR A 130 19.88 4.57 -8.30
N ASN A 131 20.77 4.20 -9.23
CA ASN A 131 21.93 5.03 -9.57
C ASN A 131 21.49 6.25 -10.38
N LYS A 132 20.50 6.05 -11.28
CA LYS A 132 19.93 7.12 -12.11
C LYS A 132 18.68 7.76 -11.52
N MET A 133 18.11 7.17 -10.46
CA MET A 133 16.81 7.54 -9.90
C MET A 133 15.69 7.52 -10.95
N THR A 134 15.68 6.47 -11.77
CA THR A 134 14.73 6.29 -12.87
C THR A 134 14.07 4.91 -12.84
N VAL A 135 12.80 4.84 -13.21
CA VAL A 135 12.07 3.60 -13.41
C VAL A 135 11.68 3.47 -14.87
N SER A 136 12.10 2.36 -15.49
CA SER A 136 11.70 1.99 -16.86
C SER A 136 10.50 1.07 -16.77
N SER A 137 9.42 1.42 -17.45
CA SER A 137 8.14 0.70 -17.38
C SER A 137 7.60 0.38 -18.77
N ASN A 138 7.10 -0.83 -18.95
CA ASN A 138 6.35 -1.28 -20.13
C ASN A 138 4.92 -1.57 -19.70
N LEU A 139 3.96 -0.85 -20.28
CA LEU A 139 2.54 -0.96 -19.93
C LEU A 139 1.69 -1.26 -21.15
N GLU A 140 0.77 -2.19 -21.02
CA GLU A 140 -0.21 -2.57 -22.03
C GLU A 140 -1.53 -2.89 -21.32
N ASP A 141 -2.65 -2.47 -21.89
CA ASP A 141 -3.98 -2.81 -21.40
C ASP A 141 -4.96 -3.09 -22.56
N SER A 142 -6.19 -3.52 -22.25
CA SER A 142 -7.22 -3.82 -23.27
C SER A 142 -7.51 -2.71 -24.28
N GLN A 143 -7.17 -1.45 -23.97
CA GLN A 143 -7.46 -0.27 -24.77
C GLN A 143 -6.19 0.39 -25.32
N THR A 144 -5.03 0.15 -24.70
CA THR A 144 -3.77 0.84 -24.99
C THR A 144 -2.68 -0.16 -25.35
N PRO A 145 -2.10 -0.09 -26.56
CA PRO A 145 -0.98 -0.95 -26.93
C PRO A 145 0.23 -0.66 -26.05
N ILE A 146 1.21 -1.57 -26.07
CA ILE A 146 2.42 -1.47 -25.26
C ILE A 146 3.09 -0.08 -25.39
N ASN A 147 3.32 0.55 -24.24
CA ASN A 147 3.97 1.84 -24.13
C ASN A 147 5.14 1.76 -23.16
N MET A 148 6.32 2.13 -23.66
CA MET A 148 7.55 2.16 -22.87
C MET A 148 7.79 3.58 -22.35
N LYS A 149 7.92 3.72 -21.04
CA LYS A 149 8.17 5.00 -20.38
C LYS A 149 9.35 4.90 -19.42
N ILE A 150 10.16 5.94 -19.38
CA ILE A 150 11.18 6.13 -18.35
C ILE A 150 10.75 7.33 -17.52
N ASN A 151 10.51 7.12 -16.24
CA ASN A 151 10.14 8.17 -15.30
C ASN A 151 11.24 8.36 -14.27
N ARG A 152 11.41 9.57 -13.76
CA ARG A 152 12.18 9.81 -12.54
C ARG A 152 11.32 9.49 -11.32
N PHE A 153 11.93 8.97 -10.27
CA PHE A 153 11.26 8.75 -8.99
C PHE A 153 12.04 9.39 -7.84
N ALA A 154 11.36 9.66 -6.73
CA ALA A 154 11.98 10.24 -5.53
C ALA A 154 12.50 9.13 -4.59
N PRO A 155 13.57 9.37 -3.80
CA PRO A 155 13.99 8.43 -2.76
C PRO A 155 12.80 7.99 -1.88
N GLY A 156 12.75 6.69 -1.55
CA GLY A 156 11.65 6.11 -0.77
C GLY A 156 10.38 5.78 -1.59
N THR A 157 10.41 5.92 -2.92
CA THR A 157 9.32 5.43 -3.78
C THR A 157 9.30 3.90 -3.76
N LEU A 158 8.14 3.33 -3.49
CA LEU A 158 7.87 1.89 -3.43
C LEU A 158 6.94 1.46 -4.59
N ASP A 159 6.82 0.16 -4.84
CA ASP A 159 5.75 -0.39 -5.67
C ASP A 159 4.60 -0.90 -4.78
N VAL A 160 3.56 -1.48 -5.39
CA VAL A 160 2.37 -1.95 -4.65
C VAL A 160 2.73 -2.96 -3.55
N LEU A 161 3.50 -4.00 -3.87
CA LEU A 161 3.80 -5.07 -2.91
C LEU A 161 4.77 -4.60 -1.84
N THR A 162 5.84 -3.90 -2.22
CA THR A 162 6.79 -3.33 -1.24
C THR A 162 6.13 -2.29 -0.34
N THR A 163 5.15 -1.54 -0.84
CA THR A 163 4.31 -0.67 0.02
C THR A 163 3.54 -1.48 1.05
N THR A 164 2.89 -2.59 0.65
CA THR A 164 2.17 -3.47 1.58
C THR A 164 3.07 -4.00 2.69
N TYR A 165 4.25 -4.54 2.36
CA TYR A 165 5.18 -5.08 3.35
C TYR A 165 5.89 -3.99 4.18
N ALA A 166 6.13 -2.81 3.61
CA ALA A 166 6.69 -1.67 4.34
C ALA A 166 5.69 -1.15 5.38
N LEU A 167 4.41 -1.02 5.01
CA LEU A 167 3.35 -0.62 5.94
C LEU A 167 3.19 -1.62 7.07
N ARG A 168 3.24 -2.93 6.79
CA ARG A 168 3.25 -3.97 7.83
C ARG A 168 4.46 -3.86 8.76
N SER A 169 5.61 -3.39 8.28
CA SER A 169 6.83 -3.29 9.09
C SER A 169 6.97 -1.96 9.84
N MET A 170 5.94 -1.10 9.81
CA MET A 170 5.98 0.19 10.50
C MET A 170 5.84 0.03 12.03
N PRO A 171 6.51 0.88 12.82
CA PRO A 171 6.39 0.87 14.27
C PRO A 171 5.05 1.49 14.71
N PHE A 172 3.95 0.73 14.66
CA PHE A 172 2.61 1.23 14.96
C PHE A 172 2.44 1.81 16.37
N HIS A 173 3.28 1.40 17.33
CA HIS A 173 3.30 1.97 18.68
C HIS A 173 3.69 3.45 18.72
N LYS A 174 4.29 3.99 17.64
CA LYS A 174 4.63 5.41 17.50
C LYS A 174 3.48 6.24 16.92
N LEU A 175 2.38 5.61 16.49
CA LEU A 175 1.25 6.29 15.86
C LEU A 175 0.19 6.71 16.89
N SER A 176 -0.31 7.92 16.73
CA SER A 176 -1.48 8.45 17.41
C SER A 176 -2.68 8.43 16.48
N GLN A 177 -3.88 8.20 17.01
CA GLN A 177 -5.10 8.24 16.22
C GLN A 177 -5.22 9.59 15.48
N GLY A 178 -5.49 9.53 14.19
CA GLY A 178 -5.51 10.70 13.29
C GLY A 178 -4.20 10.92 12.52
N ASP A 179 -3.10 10.27 12.90
CA ASP A 179 -1.86 10.32 12.13
C ASP A 179 -2.09 9.82 10.71
N THR A 180 -1.49 10.53 9.74
CA THR A 180 -1.60 10.19 8.33
C THR A 180 -0.24 9.76 7.79
N LEU A 181 -0.16 8.52 7.32
CA LEU A 181 0.94 8.02 6.53
C LEU A 181 0.71 8.40 5.07
N SER A 182 1.78 8.64 4.31
CA SER A 182 1.67 9.01 2.88
C SER A 182 2.78 8.37 2.05
N PRO A 183 2.82 7.03 1.92
CA PRO A 183 3.76 6.37 1.04
C PRO A 183 3.66 6.89 -0.39
N ILE A 184 4.83 7.02 -1.02
CA ILE A 184 4.98 7.37 -2.43
C ILE A 184 5.06 6.05 -3.20
N VAL A 185 4.05 5.78 -4.02
CA VAL A 185 3.90 4.51 -4.74
C VAL A 185 4.05 4.75 -6.23
N PHE A 186 4.93 4.01 -6.89
CA PHE A 186 5.00 3.94 -8.35
C PHE A 186 4.04 2.86 -8.83
N LEU A 187 3.01 3.28 -9.57
CA LEU A 187 1.96 2.43 -10.09
C LEU A 187 1.58 2.93 -11.49
N ASP A 188 1.49 2.00 -12.44
CA ASP A 188 0.98 2.23 -13.78
C ASP A 188 1.65 3.42 -14.51
N GLY A 189 2.98 3.48 -14.41
CA GLY A 189 3.79 4.46 -15.13
C GLY A 189 3.79 5.86 -14.50
N ARG A 190 3.21 6.01 -13.30
CA ARG A 190 3.15 7.27 -12.55
C ARG A 190 3.42 7.06 -11.06
N THR A 191 3.75 8.15 -10.39
CA THR A 191 3.92 8.17 -8.93
C THR A 191 2.66 8.76 -8.30
N ILE A 192 2.09 8.04 -7.34
CA ILE A 192 0.96 8.49 -6.52
C ILE A 192 1.38 8.62 -5.06
N ARG A 193 0.76 9.54 -4.33
CA ARG A 193 0.81 9.56 -2.86
C ARG A 193 -0.47 8.89 -2.38
N LEU A 194 -0.35 7.94 -1.46
CA LEU A 194 -1.49 7.22 -0.90
C LEU A 194 -1.70 7.66 0.55
N PRO A 195 -2.65 8.56 0.85
CA PRO A 195 -2.94 8.96 2.23
C PRO A 195 -3.59 7.79 2.98
N ILE A 196 -3.02 7.43 4.14
CA ILE A 196 -3.52 6.36 5.00
C ILE A 196 -3.66 6.93 6.41
N VAL A 197 -4.88 7.02 6.90
CA VAL A 197 -5.19 7.57 8.23
C VAL A 197 -5.24 6.44 9.25
N TYR A 198 -4.47 6.55 10.33
CA TYR A 198 -4.55 5.63 11.45
C TYR A 198 -5.76 5.97 12.34
N LYS A 199 -6.64 5.00 12.57
CA LYS A 199 -7.91 5.18 13.27
C LYS A 199 -7.89 4.72 14.72
N GLY A 200 -6.74 4.24 15.20
CA GLY A 200 -6.60 3.70 16.55
C GLY A 200 -6.71 2.18 16.60
N LYS A 201 -6.86 1.64 17.81
CA LYS A 201 -7.04 0.21 18.06
C LYS A 201 -8.50 -0.13 18.28
N GLU A 202 -8.96 -1.24 17.70
CA GLU A 202 -10.27 -1.84 18.00
C GLU A 202 -10.21 -3.36 17.96
N SER A 203 -11.13 -4.02 18.68
CA SER A 203 -11.27 -5.48 18.66
C SER A 203 -12.17 -5.90 17.50
N ILE A 204 -11.76 -6.89 16.73
CA ILE A 204 -12.61 -7.55 15.72
C ILE A 204 -12.68 -9.05 15.97
N THR A 205 -13.71 -9.71 15.45
CA THR A 205 -13.79 -11.17 15.45
C THR A 205 -13.12 -11.71 14.19
N GLY A 206 -12.09 -12.55 14.38
CA GLY A 206 -11.38 -13.22 13.29
C GLY A 206 -12.19 -14.36 12.67
N THR A 207 -11.68 -14.93 11.58
CA THR A 207 -12.28 -16.11 10.92
C THR A 207 -12.24 -17.37 11.81
N ASP A 208 -11.35 -17.38 12.80
CA ASP A 208 -11.25 -18.38 13.87
C ASP A 208 -12.30 -18.21 14.98
N GLN A 209 -13.24 -17.27 14.83
CA GLN A 209 -14.30 -16.92 15.78
C GLN A 209 -13.79 -16.39 17.12
N LYS A 210 -12.55 -15.88 17.17
CA LYS A 210 -11.97 -15.29 18.37
C LYS A 210 -11.81 -13.77 18.25
N PRO A 211 -11.84 -13.03 19.36
CA PRO A 211 -11.52 -11.61 19.35
C PRO A 211 -10.01 -11.39 19.13
N HIS A 212 -9.67 -10.44 18.27
CA HIS A 212 -8.31 -9.99 18.00
C HIS A 212 -8.23 -8.47 18.14
N GLN A 213 -7.27 -8.00 18.93
CA GLN A 213 -6.93 -6.57 18.98
C GLN A 213 -6.25 -6.18 17.66
N CYS A 214 -6.74 -5.13 17.01
CA CYS A 214 -6.21 -4.68 15.72
C CYS A 214 -5.99 -3.17 15.70
N HIS A 215 -4.95 -2.76 14.98
CA HIS A 215 -4.79 -1.41 14.45
C HIS A 215 -5.67 -1.23 13.21
N LYS A 216 -6.46 -0.16 13.17
CA LYS A 216 -7.30 0.18 12.01
C LYS A 216 -6.69 1.31 11.19
N PHE A 217 -6.67 1.13 9.88
CA PHE A 217 -6.20 2.11 8.91
C PHE A 217 -7.25 2.37 7.84
N GLU A 218 -7.36 3.61 7.38
CA GLU A 218 -8.22 4.01 6.27
C GLU A 218 -7.37 4.60 5.15
N ALA A 219 -7.24 3.88 4.02
CA ALA A 219 -6.56 4.36 2.83
C ALA A 219 -7.55 5.15 1.96
N ILE A 220 -7.24 6.42 1.71
CA ILE A 220 -8.07 7.32 0.90
C ILE A 220 -7.67 7.16 -0.56
N LEU A 221 -8.58 6.67 -1.39
CA LEU A 221 -8.33 6.46 -2.81
C LEU A 221 -8.85 7.59 -3.67
N GLU A 222 -8.08 7.93 -4.70
CA GLU A 222 -8.59 8.72 -5.82
C GLU A 222 -9.65 7.90 -6.58
N LYS A 223 -10.58 8.62 -7.22
CA LYS A 223 -11.60 8.01 -8.08
C LYS A 223 -10.93 7.16 -9.17
N SER A 224 -11.44 5.94 -9.37
CA SER A 224 -10.95 5.01 -10.41
C SER A 224 -12.12 4.18 -10.98
N ASN A 225 -11.82 3.24 -11.89
CA ASN A 225 -12.83 2.31 -12.42
C ASN A 225 -13.35 1.34 -11.35
N THR A 226 -12.56 1.08 -10.29
CA THR A 226 -12.92 0.16 -9.20
C THR A 226 -13.57 0.90 -8.03
N PHE A 227 -13.09 2.11 -7.71
CA PHE A 227 -13.47 2.86 -6.51
C PHE A 227 -14.21 4.17 -6.82
N ARG A 228 -15.28 4.43 -6.05
CA ARG A 228 -15.97 5.74 -6.07
C ARG A 228 -15.10 6.78 -5.38
N SER A 229 -15.22 8.03 -5.82
CA SER A 229 -14.49 9.16 -5.21
C SER A 229 -14.85 9.31 -3.73
N GLY A 230 -13.85 9.40 -2.86
CA GLY A 230 -14.03 9.63 -1.43
C GLY A 230 -14.39 8.38 -0.60
N GLU A 231 -14.48 7.20 -1.23
CA GLU A 231 -14.54 5.94 -0.49
C GLU A 231 -13.13 5.58 0.03
N ALA A 232 -13.06 5.05 1.24
CA ALA A 232 -11.83 4.58 1.84
C ALA A 232 -11.80 3.04 1.88
N ILE A 233 -10.60 2.47 1.74
CA ILE A 233 -10.37 1.07 2.11
C ILE A 233 -10.02 1.04 3.60
N SER A 234 -10.80 0.32 4.38
CA SER A 234 -10.49 0.06 5.78
C SER A 234 -9.69 -1.24 5.91
N VAL A 235 -8.59 -1.20 6.66
CA VAL A 235 -7.72 -2.35 6.91
C VAL A 235 -7.53 -2.51 8.41
N TRP A 236 -7.79 -3.71 8.91
CA TRP A 236 -7.53 -4.11 10.29
C TRP A 236 -6.32 -5.01 10.33
N VAL A 237 -5.30 -4.57 11.04
CA VAL A 237 -4.02 -5.24 11.17
C VAL A 237 -3.84 -5.69 12.60
N ALA A 238 -3.55 -6.97 12.83
CA ALA A 238 -3.39 -7.53 14.16
C ALA A 238 -2.33 -6.77 14.98
N ASP A 239 -2.63 -6.52 16.25
CA ASP A 239 -1.72 -5.91 17.24
C ASP A 239 -0.77 -6.99 17.81
N GLU A 240 0.07 -7.53 16.93
CA GLU A 240 1.04 -8.58 17.21
C GLU A 240 2.29 -8.41 16.32
N PRO A 241 3.43 -9.03 16.64
CA PRO A 241 4.72 -8.74 15.99
C PRO A 241 4.76 -8.84 14.46
N HIS A 242 3.91 -9.68 13.84
CA HIS A 242 3.88 -9.90 12.40
C HIS A 242 2.92 -8.97 11.65
N HIS A 243 2.18 -8.14 12.39
CA HIS A 243 1.23 -7.16 11.88
C HIS A 243 0.41 -7.73 10.71
N MET A 244 -0.20 -8.90 10.90
CA MET A 244 -0.99 -9.55 9.84
C MET A 244 -2.29 -8.77 9.59
N PRO A 245 -2.59 -8.35 8.35
CA PRO A 245 -3.92 -7.87 7.99
C PRO A 245 -4.93 -9.00 8.19
N LEU A 246 -5.95 -8.80 9.02
CA LEU A 246 -6.98 -9.79 9.32
C LEU A 246 -8.26 -9.55 8.52
N LEU A 247 -8.60 -8.27 8.30
CA LEU A 247 -9.79 -7.85 7.59
C LEU A 247 -9.47 -6.63 6.72
N ILE A 248 -9.96 -6.64 5.50
CA ILE A 248 -10.05 -5.47 4.64
C ILE A 248 -11.51 -5.31 4.25
N GLU A 249 -12.02 -4.09 4.36
CA GLU A 249 -13.33 -3.73 3.84
C GLU A 249 -13.20 -2.59 2.84
N ALA A 250 -13.86 -2.75 1.71
CA ALA A 250 -13.89 -1.71 0.69
C ALA A 250 -15.25 -1.63 0.00
N LYS A 251 -15.66 -0.40 -0.29
CA LYS A 251 -16.82 -0.13 -1.13
C LYS A 251 -16.37 0.14 -2.55
N ILE A 252 -16.73 -0.77 -3.44
CA ILE A 252 -16.41 -0.70 -4.87
C ILE A 252 -17.61 -0.22 -5.66
N MET A 253 -17.42 0.10 -6.93
CA MET A 253 -18.49 0.60 -7.81
C MET A 253 -19.75 -0.29 -7.80
N VAL A 254 -19.55 -1.60 -7.71
CA VAL A 254 -20.59 -2.63 -7.85
C VAL A 254 -21.08 -3.23 -6.53
N GLY A 255 -20.56 -2.81 -5.37
CA GLY A 255 -20.98 -3.35 -4.08
C GLY A 255 -19.94 -3.17 -2.97
N ASN A 256 -20.04 -3.99 -1.93
CA ASN A 256 -19.08 -4.02 -0.83
C ASN A 256 -18.32 -5.34 -0.86
N ILE A 257 -17.03 -5.27 -0.60
CA ILE A 257 -16.17 -6.45 -0.45
C ILE A 257 -15.59 -6.50 0.95
N LYS A 258 -15.46 -7.72 1.46
CA LYS A 258 -14.65 -8.07 2.62
C LYS A 258 -13.54 -9.01 2.16
N VAL A 259 -12.35 -8.82 2.68
CA VAL A 259 -11.22 -9.73 2.44
C VAL A 259 -10.69 -10.15 3.80
N GLN A 260 -10.81 -11.43 4.13
CA GLN A 260 -10.51 -11.95 5.47
C GLN A 260 -9.39 -12.97 5.42
N LEU A 261 -8.45 -12.88 6.35
CA LEU A 261 -7.38 -13.87 6.49
C LEU A 261 -8.00 -15.22 6.91
N VAL A 262 -7.78 -16.26 6.13
CA VAL A 262 -8.32 -17.61 6.40
C VAL A 262 -7.23 -18.66 6.65
N LYS A 263 -6.02 -18.40 6.17
CA LYS A 263 -4.86 -19.27 6.43
C LYS A 263 -3.60 -18.42 6.44
N HIS A 264 -2.72 -18.72 7.36
CA HIS A 264 -1.37 -18.19 7.37
C HIS A 264 -0.38 -19.31 7.67
N ASN A 265 0.79 -19.23 7.06
CA ASN A 265 1.97 -19.97 7.49
C ASN A 265 3.03 -18.93 7.81
N TYR A 266 3.22 -18.73 9.10
CA TYR A 266 4.39 -18.05 9.64
C TYR A 266 5.29 -19.14 10.19
N LEU A 267 6.60 -19.05 9.94
CA LEU A 267 7.59 -20.02 10.42
C LEU A 267 7.28 -20.40 11.87
N THR A 268 6.79 -21.62 12.07
CA THR A 268 6.98 -22.29 13.35
C THR A 268 8.43 -22.72 13.31
N GLU A 269 9.25 -22.08 14.14
CA GLU A 269 10.55 -22.63 14.52
C GLU A 269 10.38 -24.07 15.05
#